data_AF-A0A920HPG5-F1
#
_entry.id   AF-A0A920HPG5-F1
#
_cell.length_a   1.000
_cell.length_b   1.000
_cell.length_c   1.000
_cell.angle_alpha   90.00
_cell.angle_beta   90.00
_cell.angle_gamma   90.00
#
_symmetry.space_group_name_H-M   'P 1'
#
loop_
_entity.id
_entity.type
_entity.pdbx_description
1 polymer ?
#
loop_
_entity_poly.entity_id
_entity_poly.type
_entity_poly.pdbx_seq_one_letter_code
_entity_poly.pdbx_strand_id
1 'polypeptide(L)'
;MFKLFSFYILLIIFSLPVFAENTFITKIENLAERGFSDAQYNLARIYANGESVDQDLIAAEYWLEVTGKRETCSIPTRKNV
;
A
#
# COMPACT_ATOMS: atom_id res chain seq x y z
N MET A 1 40.44 22.81 -8.12
CA MET A 1 39.88 22.45 -6.80
C MET A 1 38.37 22.20 -6.84
N PHE A 2 37.54 23.06 -7.45
CA PHE A 2 36.07 22.87 -7.52
C PHE A 2 35.57 21.59 -8.21
N LYS A 3 36.34 21.01 -9.14
CA LYS A 3 35.97 19.76 -9.83
C LYS A 3 35.84 18.57 -8.86
N LEU A 4 36.75 18.42 -7.89
CA LEU A 4 36.69 17.30 -6.93
C LEU A 4 35.48 17.38 -5.99
N PHE A 5 35.11 18.58 -5.56
CA PHE A 5 33.89 18.78 -4.76
C PHE A 5 32.62 18.46 -5.56
N SER A 6 32.60 18.82 -6.84
CA SER A 6 31.49 18.50 -7.74
C SER A 6 31.36 17.00 -7.99
N PHE A 7 32.46 16.25 -8.12
CA PHE A 7 32.43 14.79 -8.20
C PHE A 7 31.98 14.14 -6.89
N TYR A 8 32.42 14.68 -5.74
CA TYR A 8 32.04 14.17 -4.43
C TYR A 8 30.54 14.35 -4.13
N ILE A 9 29.95 15.47 -4.54
CA ILE A 9 28.51 15.72 -4.41
C ILE A 9 27.68 14.75 -5.27
N LEU A 10 28.14 14.43 -6.48
CA LEU A 10 27.49 13.43 -7.35
C LEU A 10 27.53 12.01 -6.76
N LEU A 11 28.64 11.65 -6.10
CA LEU A 11 28.76 10.35 -5.42
C LEU A 11 27.81 10.22 -4.22
N ILE A 12 27.57 11.30 -3.48
CA ILE A 12 26.65 11.30 -2.34
C ILE A 12 25.19 11.13 -2.81
N ILE A 13 24.80 11.80 -3.89
CA ILE A 13 23.44 11.72 -4.46
C ILE A 13 23.18 10.32 -5.04
N PHE A 14 24.19 9.69 -5.65
CA PHE A 14 24.07 8.35 -6.25
C PHE A 14 24.02 7.21 -5.21
N SER A 15 24.50 7.45 -3.98
CA SER A 15 24.48 6.46 -2.89
C SER A 15 23.23 6.56 -2.00
N LEU A 16 22.39 7.58 -2.17
CA LEU A 16 21.08 7.58 -1.54
C LEU A 16 20.18 6.69 -2.38
N PRO A 17 19.78 5.50 -1.91
CA PRO A 17 18.63 4.85 -2.51
C PRO A 17 17.50 5.87 -2.39
N VAL A 18 16.97 6.30 -3.53
CA VAL A 18 15.69 6.99 -3.59
C VAL A 18 14.70 5.97 -3.07
N PHE A 19 14.53 5.93 -1.74
CA PHE A 19 13.59 5.05 -1.09
C PHE A 19 12.23 5.42 -1.69
N ALA A 20 11.66 4.48 -2.43
CA ALA A 20 10.29 4.57 -2.91
C ALA A 20 9.38 4.64 -1.68
N GLU A 21 9.10 5.85 -1.20
CA GLU A 21 8.27 6.05 -0.02
C GLU A 21 6.80 6.11 -0.44
N ASN A 22 6.23 4.94 -0.72
CA ASN A 22 4.80 4.81 -1.00
C ASN A 22 4.02 4.82 0.33
N THR A 23 4.07 5.96 1.05
CA THR A 23 3.48 6.17 2.39
C THR A 23 1.99 5.87 2.47
N PHE A 24 1.27 5.96 1.36
CA PHE A 24 -0.16 5.70 1.32
C PHE A 24 -0.50 4.21 1.42
N ILE A 25 0.20 3.36 0.66
CA ILE A 25 -0.04 1.92 0.66
C ILE A 25 0.32 1.32 2.01
N THR A 26 1.47 1.69 2.57
CA THR A 26 1.91 1.19 3.89
C THR A 26 0.92 1.55 5.00
N LYS A 27 0.30 2.74 4.91
CA LYS A 27 -0.77 3.14 5.83
C LYS A 27 -2.02 2.27 5.66
N ILE A 28 -2.39 1.95 4.42
CA ILE A 28 -3.53 1.06 4.12
C ILE A 28 -3.23 -0.37 4.60
N GLU A 29 -2.03 -0.89 4.36
CA GLU A 29 -1.59 -2.21 4.83
C GLU A 29 -1.72 -2.31 6.36
N ASN A 30 -1.22 -1.31 7.10
CA ASN A 30 -1.36 -1.30 8.55
C ASN A 30 -2.83 -1.31 9.01
N LEU A 31 -3.70 -0.55 8.34
CA LEU A 31 -5.14 -0.56 8.64
C LEU A 31 -5.80 -1.89 8.23
N ALA A 32 -5.38 -2.49 7.12
CA ALA A 32 -5.87 -3.77 6.64
C ALA A 32 -5.49 -4.91 7.60
N GLU A 33 -4.27 -4.89 8.14
CA GLU A 33 -3.78 -5.81 9.18
C GLU A 33 -4.53 -5.65 10.50
N ARG A 34 -4.80 -4.39 10.91
CA ARG A 34 -5.64 -4.08 12.07
C ARG A 34 -7.11 -4.46 11.86
N GLY A 35 -7.48 -4.79 10.63
CA GLY A 35 -8.74 -5.40 10.29
C GLY A 35 -9.86 -4.43 9.94
N PHE A 36 -9.51 -3.20 9.55
CA PHE A 36 -10.48 -2.25 9.02
C PHE A 36 -10.95 -2.73 7.63
N SER A 37 -12.23 -3.12 7.50
CA SER A 37 -12.80 -3.64 6.24
C SER A 37 -12.60 -2.69 5.05
N ASP A 38 -12.77 -1.38 5.28
CA ASP A 38 -12.54 -0.36 4.24
C ASP A 38 -11.09 -0.37 3.74
N ALA A 39 -10.12 -0.59 4.63
CA ALA A 39 -8.70 -0.65 4.26
C ALA A 39 -8.38 -1.94 3.50
N GLN A 40 -8.96 -3.07 3.91
CA GLN A 40 -8.80 -4.35 3.22
C GLN A 40 -9.36 -4.31 1.79
N TYR A 41 -10.55 -3.71 1.62
CA TYR A 41 -11.13 -3.48 0.28
C TYR A 41 -10.27 -2.54 -0.57
N ASN A 42 -9.80 -1.44 0.01
CA ASN A 42 -8.94 -0.50 -0.71
C ASN A 42 -7.61 -1.12 -1.13
N LEU A 43 -7.01 -1.97 -0.28
CA LEU A 43 -5.77 -2.68 -0.61
C LEU A 43 -5.99 -3.68 -1.75
N ALA A 44 -7.10 -4.41 -1.73
CA ALA A 44 -7.46 -5.30 -2.82
C ALA A 44 -7.65 -4.57 -4.15
N ARG A 45 -8.31 -3.40 -4.13
CA ARG A 45 -8.48 -2.56 -5.32
C ARG A 45 -7.14 -2.06 -5.85
N ILE A 46 -6.22 -1.67 -4.97
CA ILE A 46 -4.88 -1.21 -5.33
C ILE A 46 -4.10 -2.31 -6.07
N TYR A 47 -4.06 -3.53 -5.53
CA TYR A 47 -3.40 -4.67 -6.18
C TYR A 47 -4.12 -5.12 -7.47
N ALA A 48 -5.45 -5.02 -7.52
CA ALA A 48 -6.22 -5.38 -8.72
C ALA A 48 -5.99 -4.42 -9.88
N ASN A 49 -5.86 -3.13 -9.59
CA ASN A 49 -5.71 -2.07 -10.59
C ASN A 49 -4.24 -1.75 -10.93
N GLY A 50 -3.29 -2.21 -10.11
CA GLY A 50 -1.89 -1.78 -10.21
C GLY A 50 -1.72 -0.27 -9.93
N GLU A 51 -2.56 0.30 -9.07
CA GLU A 51 -2.47 1.72 -8.70
C GLU A 51 -1.28 1.90 -7.75
N SER A 52 -0.14 2.40 -8.24
CA SER A 52 1.10 2.65 -7.48
C SER A 52 1.92 1.43 -7.02
N VAL A 53 1.47 0.22 -7.36
CA VAL A 53 2.19 -1.06 -7.23
C VAL A 53 1.99 -1.88 -8.50
N ASP A 54 2.84 -2.88 -8.71
CA ASP A 54 2.59 -3.88 -9.75
C ASP A 54 1.27 -4.61 -9.47
N GLN A 55 0.53 -4.90 -10.54
CA GLN A 55 -0.74 -5.60 -10.45
C GLN A 55 -0.52 -7.01 -9.91
N ASP A 56 -1.25 -7.36 -8.85
CA ASP A 56 -1.23 -8.69 -8.26
C ASP A 56 -2.67 -9.14 -7.94
N LEU A 57 -3.23 -9.91 -8.86
CA LEU A 57 -4.60 -10.42 -8.73
C LEU A 57 -4.74 -11.43 -7.58
N ILE A 58 -3.66 -12.16 -7.25
CA ILE A 58 -3.69 -13.15 -6.17
C ILE A 58 -3.75 -12.43 -4.82
N ALA A 59 -2.93 -11.39 -4.65
CA ALA A 59 -3.00 -10.53 -3.47
C ALA A 59 -4.37 -9.82 -3.36
N ALA A 60 -4.91 -9.34 -4.48
CA ALA A 60 -6.23 -8.70 -4.50
C ALA A 60 -7.36 -9.66 -4.05
N GLU A 61 -7.37 -10.89 -4.56
CA GLU A 61 -8.37 -11.89 -4.18
C GLU A 61 -8.29 -12.26 -2.69
N TYR A 62 -7.07 -12.43 -2.17
CA TYR A 62 -6.86 -12.69 -0.75
C TYR A 62 -7.48 -11.59 0.13
N TRP A 63 -7.19 -10.33 -0.15
CA TRP A 63 -7.71 -9.21 0.65
C TRP A 63 -9.23 -9.04 0.51
N LEU A 64 -9.81 -9.32 -0.66
CA LEU A 64 -11.27 -9.37 -0.84
C LEU A 64 -11.92 -10.47 -0.01
N GLU A 65 -11.34 -11.67 -0.01
CA GLU A 65 -11.87 -12.81 0.75
C GLU A 65 -11.87 -12.53 2.26
N VAL A 66 -10.79 -11.94 2.77
CA VAL A 66 -10.66 -11.54 4.17
C VAL A 66 -11.71 -10.49 4.55
N THR A 67 -12.00 -9.54 3.65
CA THR A 67 -13.02 -8.51 3.86
C THR A 67 -14.42 -9.12 3.96
N GLY A 68 -14.79 -9.99 3.00
CA GLY A 68 -16.10 -10.65 2.98
C GLY A 68 -16.35 -11.55 4.20
N LYS A 69 -15.32 -12.22 4.71
CA LYS A 69 -15.38 -13.00 5.95
C LYS A 69 -15.65 -12.13 7.19
N ARG A 70 -15.18 -10.88 7.20
CA ARG A 70 -15.41 -9.94 8.31
C ARG A 70 -16.79 -9.29 8.25
N GLU A 71 -17.26 -8.89 7.07
CA GLU A 71 -18.62 -8.34 6.91
C GLU A 71 -19.68 -9.34 7.36
N THR A 72 -19.55 -10.61 6.97
CA THR A 72 -20.47 -11.68 7.40
C THR A 72 -20.44 -11.94 8.91
N CYS A 73 -19.35 -11.62 9.61
CA CYS A 73 -19.20 -11.78 11.05
C CYS A 73 -19.62 -10.53 11.87
N SER A 74 -19.77 -9.36 11.24
CA SER A 74 -20.02 -8.07 11.92
C SER A 74 -21.37 -7.41 11.62
N ILE A 75 -22.25 -8.07 10.87
CA ILE A 75 -23.61 -7.59 10.57
C ILE A 75 -24.58 -8.08 11.66
N PRO A 76 -25.16 -7.16 12.46
CA PRO A 76 -26.57 -6.85 12.29
C PRO A 76 -26.62 -5.57 11.47
N THR A 77 -27.20 -5.71 10.29
CA THR A 77 -27.38 -4.71 9.24
C THR A 77 -27.20 -3.26 9.70
N ARG A 78 -26.09 -2.61 9.30
CA ARG A 78 -26.16 -1.17 9.04
C ARG A 78 -26.90 -0.97 7.71
N LYS A 79 -28.17 -1.36 7.67
CA LYS A 79 -29.14 -0.71 6.80
C LYS A 79 -29.32 0.66 7.42
N ASN A 80 -28.85 1.69 6.72
CA ASN A 80 -29.31 3.05 6.97
C ASN A 80 -30.84 3.04 7.06
N VAL A 81 -31.36 3.37 8.24
CA VAL A 81 -32.61 4.11 8.44
C VAL A 81 -32.21 5.41 9.10
#